data_AF-A0A3S2AAM7-F1
#
_entry.id   AF-A0A3S2AAM7-F1
#
_cell.length_a   1.000
_cell.length_b   1.000
_cell.length_c   1.000
_cell.angle_alpha   90.00
_cell.angle_beta   90.00
_cell.angle_gamma   90.00
#
_symmetry.space_group_name_H-M   'P 1'
#
loop_
_entity.id
_entity.type
_entity.pdbx_description
1 polymer ?
#
loop_
_entity_poly.entity_id
_entity_poly.type
_entity_poly.pdbx_seq_one_letter_code
_entity_poly.pdbx_strand_id
1 'polypeptide(L)'
;MTAFDYAALLLRVSVGGLFLAHAYLKYFVFTPKGTTDYFQSLGVPGYFGLIAIAAETAGGLGLIFGVATRLAAILLIPLMLGTIVLVHGKNGFWFTNAGGGWEYPALWIVCLIIIALIGSGQAALWPIWG
;
A
#
# COMPACT_ATOMS: atom_id res chain seq x y z
N MET A 1 19.65 -10.56 15.82
CA MET A 1 18.24 -10.47 15.41
C MET A 1 17.39 -11.32 16.33
N THR A 2 16.31 -10.74 16.84
CA THR A 2 15.32 -11.34 17.75
C THR A 2 14.08 -11.80 16.96
N ALA A 3 13.17 -12.53 17.60
CA ALA A 3 11.87 -12.88 17.00
C ALA A 3 11.08 -11.62 16.56
N PHE A 4 11.18 -10.53 17.33
CA PHE A 4 10.57 -9.25 16.98
C PHE A 4 11.14 -8.68 15.68
N ASP A 5 12.45 -8.75 15.47
CA ASP A 5 13.10 -8.26 14.24
C ASP A 5 12.63 -9.03 13.01
N TYR A 6 12.49 -10.36 13.12
CA TYR A 6 11.95 -11.18 12.05
C TYR A 6 10.47 -10.89 11.77
N ALA A 7 9.65 -10.70 12.81
CA ALA A 7 8.24 -10.34 12.65
C ALA A 7 8.07 -8.97 11.97
N ALA A 8 8.88 -7.98 12.36
CA ALA A 8 8.88 -6.66 11.73
C ALA A 8 9.31 -6.72 10.26
N LEU A 9 10.36 -7.50 9.94
CA LEU A 9 10.80 -7.70 8.57
C LEU A 9 9.72 -8.40 7.73
N LEU A 10 9.11 -9.47 8.25
CA LEU A 10 8.05 -10.20 7.57
C LEU A 10 6.87 -9.26 7.26
N LEU A 11 6.41 -8.48 8.24
CA LEU A 11 5.33 -7.52 8.05
C LEU A 11 5.67 -6.49 6.95
N ARG A 12 6.88 -5.91 6.98
CA ARG A 12 7.33 -4.94 5.98
C ARG A 12 7.38 -5.53 4.58
N VAL A 13 7.98 -6.72 4.43
CA VAL A 13 8.13 -7.37 3.13
C VAL A 13 6.78 -7.82 2.57
N SER A 14 5.90 -8.36 3.41
CA SER A 14 4.55 -8.76 2.99
C SER A 14 3.73 -7.56 2.51
N VAL A 15 3.63 -6.49 3.32
CA VAL A 15 2.85 -5.29 2.95
C VAL A 15 3.47 -4.60 1.74
N GLY A 16 4.79 -4.40 1.73
CA GLY A 16 5.50 -3.80 0.60
C GLY A 16 5.35 -4.61 -0.69
N GLY A 17 5.43 -5.93 -0.61
CA GLY A 17 5.22 -6.83 -1.75
C GLY A 17 3.82 -6.73 -2.33
N LEU A 18 2.79 -6.59 -1.49
CA LEU A 18 1.42 -6.40 -1.96
C LEU A 18 1.24 -5.05 -2.70
N PHE A 19 1.87 -3.97 -2.22
CA PHE A 19 1.91 -2.69 -2.95
C PHE A 19 2.61 -2.83 -4.31
N LEU A 20 3.74 -3.55 -4.38
CA LEU A 20 4.42 -3.81 -5.64
C LEU A 20 3.60 -4.68 -6.60
N ALA A 21 2.82 -5.64 -6.09
CA ALA A 21 1.89 -6.40 -6.89
C ALA A 21 0.80 -5.51 -7.51
N HIS A 22 0.29 -4.52 -6.76
CA HIS A 22 -0.67 -3.55 -7.28
C HIS A 22 -0.05 -2.57 -8.28
N ALA A 23 1.19 -2.14 -8.03
CA ALA A 23 1.95 -1.34 -8.98
C ALA A 23 2.19 -2.12 -10.28
N TYR A 24 2.51 -3.42 -10.19
CA TYR A 24 2.68 -4.30 -11.36
C TYR A 24 1.41 -4.35 -12.21
N LEU A 25 0.23 -4.52 -11.60
CA LEU A 25 -1.04 -4.47 -12.34
C LEU A 25 -1.19 -3.14 -13.08
N LYS A 26 -0.87 -2.02 -12.44
CA LYS A 26 -1.00 -0.69 -13.05
C LYS A 26 0.03 -0.42 -14.14
N TYR A 27 1.24 -0.98 -14.05
CA TYR A 27 2.26 -0.84 -15.10
C TYR A 27 2.02 -1.74 -16.30
N PHE A 28 1.66 -3.00 -16.07
CA PHE A 28 1.77 -4.04 -17.10
C PHE A 28 0.44 -4.66 -17.51
N VAL A 29 -0.57 -4.67 -16.64
CA VAL A 29 -1.88 -5.26 -16.94
C VAL A 29 -2.86 -4.19 -17.41
N PHE A 30 -3.07 -3.16 -16.60
CA PHE A 30 -3.89 -2.02 -16.97
C PHE A 30 -3.13 -1.03 -17.86
N THR A 31 -1.80 -1.00 -17.73
CA THR A 31 -0.92 0.06 -18.24
C THR A 31 -1.18 1.42 -17.58
N PRO A 32 -0.24 2.39 -17.66
CA PRO A 32 -0.45 3.72 -17.12
C PRO A 32 -1.70 4.39 -17.72
N LYS A 33 -1.98 4.18 -19.01
CA LYS A 33 -3.19 4.69 -19.65
C LYS A 33 -4.46 4.04 -19.09
N GLY A 34 -4.51 2.72 -18.98
CA GLY A 34 -5.72 2.08 -18.43
C GLY A 34 -5.93 2.43 -16.96
N THR A 35 -4.85 2.67 -16.21
CA THR A 35 -4.93 3.17 -14.84
C THR A 35 -5.51 4.60 -14.79
N THR A 36 -5.07 5.51 -15.67
CA THR A 36 -5.65 6.86 -15.73
C THR A 36 -7.13 6.82 -16.12
N ASP A 37 -7.49 5.97 -17.08
CA ASP A 37 -8.88 5.80 -17.54
C ASP A 37 -9.75 5.21 -16.41
N TYR A 38 -9.23 4.26 -15.63
CA TYR A 38 -9.92 3.70 -14.46
C TYR A 38 -10.22 4.76 -13.40
N PHE A 39 -9.24 5.59 -13.03
CA PHE A 39 -9.46 6.67 -12.07
C PHE A 39 -10.49 7.69 -12.56
N GLN A 40 -10.49 8.02 -13.86
CA GLN A 40 -11.54 8.85 -14.46
C GLN A 40 -12.93 8.22 -14.34
N SER A 41 -13.04 6.90 -14.50
CA SER A 41 -14.33 6.20 -14.32
C SER A 41 -14.85 6.24 -12.89
N LEU A 42 -13.97 6.44 -11.90
CA LEU A 42 -14.34 6.68 -10.49
C LEU A 42 -14.77 8.14 -10.21
N GLY A 43 -14.74 9.01 -11.21
CA GLY A 43 -15.10 10.42 -11.08
C GLY A 43 -13.99 11.32 -10.52
N VAL A 44 -12.74 10.84 -10.49
CA VAL A 44 -11.56 11.63 -10.05
C VAL A 44 -10.59 11.87 -11.22
N PRO A 45 -9.78 12.93 -11.17
CA PRO A 45 -8.78 13.19 -12.22
C PRO A 45 -7.83 12.01 -12.46
N GLY A 46 -7.61 11.65 -13.74
CA GLY A 46 -6.78 10.50 -14.12
C GLY A 46 -5.34 10.56 -13.62
N TYR A 47 -4.77 11.76 -13.40
CA TYR A 47 -3.41 11.90 -12.87
C TYR A 47 -3.25 11.29 -11.46
N PHE A 48 -4.33 11.14 -10.68
CA PHE A 48 -4.27 10.42 -9.41
C PHE A 48 -3.86 8.96 -9.59
N GLY A 49 -4.19 8.34 -10.74
CA GLY A 49 -3.72 7.01 -11.08
C GLY A 49 -2.20 6.94 -11.25
N LEU A 50 -1.58 7.97 -11.85
CA LEU A 50 -0.12 8.05 -11.98
C LEU A 50 0.56 8.30 -10.63
N ILE A 51 -0.05 9.14 -9.78
CA ILE A 51 0.41 9.35 -8.40
C ILE A 51 0.35 8.03 -7.62
N ALA A 52 -0.75 7.27 -7.76
CA ALA A 52 -0.90 5.97 -7.12
C ALA A 52 0.20 5.00 -7.57
N ILE A 53 0.47 4.90 -8.88
CA ILE A 53 1.58 4.09 -9.41
C ILE A 53 2.92 4.45 -8.74
N ALA A 54 3.26 5.73 -8.72
CA ALA A 54 4.52 6.20 -8.14
C ALA A 54 4.59 5.91 -6.63
N ALA A 55 3.52 6.19 -5.89
CA ALA A 55 3.44 6.00 -4.45
C ALA A 55 3.49 4.51 -4.06
N GLU A 56 2.74 3.64 -4.74
CA GLU A 56 2.76 2.19 -4.49
C GLU A 56 4.15 1.60 -4.79
N THR A 57 4.81 2.05 -5.86
CA THR A 57 6.15 1.59 -6.22
C THR A 57 7.19 2.05 -5.21
N ALA A 58 7.30 3.36 -4.98
CA ALA A 58 8.29 3.93 -4.08
C ALA A 58 8.05 3.50 -2.63
N GLY A 59 6.79 3.49 -2.19
CA GLY A 59 6.39 3.04 -0.86
C GLY A 59 6.65 1.55 -0.67
N GLY A 60 6.27 0.69 -1.62
CA GLY A 60 6.53 -0.75 -1.57
C GLY A 60 8.02 -1.08 -1.46
N LEU A 61 8.86 -0.45 -2.30
CA LEU A 61 10.31 -0.60 -2.22
C LEU A 61 10.87 -0.07 -0.90
N GLY A 62 10.41 1.10 -0.43
CA GLY A 62 10.81 1.68 0.85
C GLY A 62 10.49 0.77 2.05
N LEU A 63 9.34 0.11 2.03
CA LEU A 63 8.96 -0.87 3.05
C LEU A 63 9.87 -2.10 3.02
N ILE A 64 10.04 -2.72 1.85
CA ILE A 64 10.84 -3.95 1.68
C ILE A 64 12.28 -3.72 2.11
N PHE A 65 12.93 -2.68 1.57
CA PHE A 65 14.33 -2.40 1.83
C PHE A 65 14.57 -1.68 3.16
N GLY A 66 13.50 -1.27 3.86
CA GLY A 66 13.62 -0.57 5.13
C GLY A 66 14.17 0.85 4.97
N VAL A 67 13.86 1.53 3.87
CA VAL A 67 14.29 2.91 3.59
C VAL A 67 13.11 3.86 3.85
N ALA A 68 13.31 4.83 4.74
CA ALA A 68 12.27 5.80 5.14
C ALA A 68 10.94 5.12 5.55
N THR A 69 11.02 3.96 6.21
CA THR A 69 9.89 3.05 6.46
C THR A 69 8.67 3.73 7.07
N ARG A 70 8.85 4.59 8.09
CA ARG A 70 7.74 5.30 8.71
C ARG A 70 7.03 6.23 7.74
N LEU A 71 7.80 6.99 6.97
CA LEU A 71 7.26 7.91 5.98
C LEU A 71 6.54 7.15 4.87
N ALA A 72 7.14 6.08 4.35
CA ALA A 72 6.51 5.20 3.37
C ALA A 72 5.18 4.66 3.90
N ALA A 73 5.16 4.14 5.13
CA ALA A 73 3.94 3.58 5.73
C ALA A 73 2.83 4.63 5.87
N ILE A 74 3.15 5.83 6.39
CA ILE A 74 2.18 6.92 6.57
C ILE A 74 1.64 7.40 5.22
N LEU A 75 2.49 7.59 4.22
CA LEU A 75 2.08 8.09 2.90
C LEU A 75 1.25 7.09 2.09
N LEU A 76 1.33 5.80 2.40
CA LEU A 76 0.50 4.77 1.77
C LEU A 76 -0.90 4.64 2.39
N ILE A 77 -1.14 5.16 3.61
CA ILE A 77 -2.46 5.12 4.26
C ILE A 77 -3.52 5.89 3.45
N PRO A 78 -3.29 7.13 2.97
CA PRO A 78 -4.25 7.84 2.13
C PRO A 78 -4.65 7.08 0.86
N LEU A 79 -3.75 6.30 0.26
CA LEU A 79 -4.10 5.46 -0.89
C LEU A 79 -5.13 4.39 -0.51
N MET A 80 -4.92 3.69 0.61
CA MET A 80 -5.88 2.68 1.08
C MET A 80 -7.20 3.30 1.50
N LEU A 81 -7.20 4.48 2.13
CA LEU A 81 -8.41 5.23 2.41
C LEU A 81 -9.15 5.61 1.12
N GLY A 82 -8.43 6.07 0.09
CA GLY A 82 -8.98 6.33 -1.24
C GLY A 82 -9.61 5.09 -1.85
N THR A 83 -8.95 3.93 -1.78
CA THR A 83 -9.47 2.64 -2.22
C THR A 83 -10.78 2.26 -1.50
N ILE A 84 -10.87 2.48 -0.19
CA ILE A 84 -12.10 2.27 0.57
C ILE A 84 -13.19 3.23 0.09
N VAL A 85 -12.93 4.54 0.05
CA VAL A 85 -13.96 5.54 -0.25
C VAL A 85 -14.46 5.44 -1.69
N LEU A 86 -13.56 5.22 -2.65
CA LEU A 86 -13.88 5.29 -4.07
C LEU A 86 -14.33 3.95 -4.66
N VAL A 87 -13.85 2.81 -4.13
CA VAL A 87 -14.05 1.51 -4.77
C VAL A 87 -14.88 0.55 -3.92
N HIS A 88 -14.50 0.32 -2.66
CA HIS A 88 -15.04 -0.79 -1.87
C HIS A 88 -16.08 -0.40 -0.81
N GLY A 89 -16.15 0.87 -0.41
CA GLY A 89 -16.96 1.31 0.73
C GLY A 89 -18.46 1.06 0.53
N LYS A 90 -18.96 1.26 -0.70
CA LYS A 90 -20.35 0.97 -1.06
C LYS A 90 -20.67 -0.52 -1.14
N ASN A 91 -19.66 -1.37 -1.27
CA ASN A 91 -19.84 -2.81 -1.39
C ASN A 91 -20.00 -3.50 -0.02
N GLY A 92 -19.82 -2.79 1.10
CA GLY A 92 -19.90 -3.34 2.45
C GLY A 92 -18.59 -3.96 2.96
N PHE A 93 -18.64 -4.62 4.11
CA PHE A 93 -17.43 -5.08 4.82
C PHE A 93 -16.71 -6.26 4.13
N TRP A 94 -17.45 -7.31 3.79
CA TRP A 94 -16.89 -8.61 3.42
C TRP A 94 -16.22 -8.65 2.04
N PHE A 95 -15.05 -9.29 1.95
CA PHE A 95 -14.28 -9.47 0.70
C PHE A 95 -15.06 -10.26 -0.36
N THR A 96 -16.03 -11.08 0.05
CA THR A 96 -16.89 -11.89 -0.82
C THR A 96 -18.04 -11.12 -1.45
N ASN A 97 -18.30 -9.87 -1.04
CA ASN A 97 -19.33 -9.05 -1.65
C ASN A 97 -19.00 -8.78 -3.13
N ALA A 98 -20.04 -8.53 -3.94
CA ALA A 98 -19.83 -8.18 -5.35
C ALA A 98 -18.94 -6.93 -5.47
N GLY A 99 -17.84 -7.03 -6.22
CA GLY A 99 -16.82 -5.97 -6.32
C GLY A 99 -15.83 -5.90 -5.14
N GLY A 100 -15.93 -6.81 -4.17
CA GLY A 100 -15.08 -6.88 -2.98
C GLY A 100 -15.42 -5.82 -1.93
N GLY A 101 -15.47 -6.21 -0.66
CA GLY A 101 -15.69 -5.31 0.48
C GLY A 101 -14.42 -4.63 1.00
N TRP A 102 -14.60 -3.70 1.94
CA TRP A 102 -13.53 -2.82 2.43
C TRP A 102 -12.66 -3.41 3.55
N GLU A 103 -12.98 -4.58 4.10
CA GLU A 103 -12.21 -5.17 5.22
C GLU A 103 -10.73 -5.37 4.90
N TYR A 104 -10.41 -5.75 3.66
CA TYR A 104 -9.03 -6.03 3.25
C TYR A 104 -8.18 -4.74 3.14
N PRO A 105 -8.62 -3.68 2.45
CA PRO A 105 -7.96 -2.37 2.54
C PRO A 105 -7.84 -1.82 3.98
N ALA A 106 -8.83 -2.05 4.84
CA ALA A 106 -8.75 -1.64 6.25
C ALA A 106 -7.66 -2.40 7.01
N LEU A 107 -7.52 -3.71 6.78
CA LEU A 107 -6.42 -4.50 7.34
C LEU A 107 -5.05 -3.93 6.90
N TRP A 108 -4.91 -3.52 5.65
CA TRP A 108 -3.67 -2.90 5.17
C TRP A 108 -3.35 -1.61 5.91
N ILE A 109 -4.36 -0.77 6.17
CA ILE A 109 -4.17 0.45 6.97
C ILE A 109 -3.65 0.11 8.37
N VAL A 110 -4.24 -0.90 9.04
CA VAL A 110 -3.76 -1.35 10.36
C VAL A 110 -2.32 -1.83 10.28
N CYS A 111 -1.96 -2.63 9.28
CA CYS A 111 -0.57 -3.08 9.07
C CYS A 111 0.39 -1.91 8.83
N LEU A 112 -0.01 -0.90 8.04
CA LEU A 112 0.79 0.31 7.81
C LEU A 112 0.97 1.12 9.10
N ILE A 113 -0.07 1.25 9.93
CA ILE A 113 0.04 1.89 11.24
C ILE A 113 1.02 1.12 12.14
N ILE A 114 0.93 -0.21 12.18
CA ILE A 114 1.87 -1.05 12.93
C ILE A 114 3.31 -0.82 12.44
N ILE A 115 3.54 -0.81 11.13
CA ILE A 115 4.86 -0.54 10.54
C ILE A 115 5.34 0.88 10.92
N ALA A 116 4.46 1.89 10.87
CA ALA A 116 4.81 3.25 11.23
C ALA A 116 5.18 3.38 12.72
N LEU A 117 4.54 2.62 13.60
CA LEU A 117 4.87 2.59 15.03
C LEU A 117 6.20 1.87 15.29
N ILE A 118 6.36 0.66 14.73
CA ILE A 118 7.59 -0.16 14.88
C ILE A 118 8.81 0.54 14.26
N GLY A 119 8.67 1.16 13.09
CA GLY A 119 9.78 1.72 12.33
C GLY A 119 10.52 0.69 11.47
N SER A 120 11.79 0.95 11.19
CA SER A 120 12.60 0.22 10.20
C SER A 120 13.00 -1.20 10.66
N GLY A 121 13.16 -1.39 11.97
CA GLY A 121 13.69 -2.63 12.57
C GLY A 121 15.17 -2.88 12.24
N GLN A 122 15.80 -3.86 12.90
CA GLN A 122 17.24 -4.10 12.78
C GLN A 122 17.70 -4.59 11.39
N ALA A 123 16.80 -5.14 10.58
CA ALA A 123 17.09 -5.65 9.23
C ALA A 123 16.84 -4.61 8.11
N ALA A 124 16.76 -3.33 8.43
CA ALA A 124 16.60 -2.25 7.45
C ALA A 124 17.94 -1.82 6.83
N LEU A 125 17.96 -1.51 5.53
CA LEU A 125 19.15 -0.95 4.86
C LEU A 125 19.47 0.48 5.31
N TRP A 126 18.47 1.23 5.78
CA TRP A 126 18.64 2.60 6.25
C TRP A 126 17.85 2.83 7.54
N PRO A 127 18.37 2.38 8.69
CA PRO A 127 17.70 2.41 9.98
C PRO A 127 17.81 3.79 10.65
N ILE A 128 17.55 4.88 9.94
CA ILE A 128 17.29 6.13 10.66
C ILE A 128 15.88 6.06 11.24
N TRP A 129 15.80 6.50 12.49
CA TRP A 129 14.65 6.42 13.37
C TRP A 129 14.40 5.04 14.01
N GLY A 130 15.37 4.13 14.10
CA GLY A 130 15.25 2.92 14.94
C GLY A 130 15.17 3.25 16.43
#